data_AF-A0A939RF14-F1
#
_entry.id   AF-A0A939RF14-F1
#
_cell.length_a   1.000
_cell.length_b   1.000
_cell.length_c   1.000
_cell.angle_alpha   90.00
_cell.angle_beta   90.00
_cell.angle_gamma   90.00
#
_symmetry.space_group_name_H-M   'P 1'
#
loop_
_entity.id
_entity.type
_entity.pdbx_description
1 polymer ?
#
loop_
_entity_poly.entity_id
_entity_poly.type
_entity_poly.pdbx_seq_one_letter_code
_entity_poly.pdbx_strand_id
1 'polypeptide(L)'
;NVATAYKSFGYVGNSIPLYEKAKAIYKRDLEEKDDRLPALYNNMALALMEYSLITPEINASGKQKDNDLIGKSGSECNIICAQEYFEKALNLLKRMESTESEQAITYLNMSDLAYVKLGPEASESIIEEYVEKAFKLLEKSHGDNNPDFRMTAEKCIPVIRHYGYFAMANSLQEMIKVNM
;
A
#
# COMPACT_ATOMS: atom_id res chain seq x y z
N ASN A 1 4.49 -14.46 3.08
CA ASN A 1 3.33 -15.08 2.40
C ASN A 1 2.21 -15.48 3.34
N VAL A 2 2.46 -16.15 4.48
CA VAL A 2 1.38 -16.53 5.43
C VAL A 2 0.57 -15.32 5.91
N ALA A 3 1.22 -14.22 6.32
CA ALA A 3 0.53 -12.99 6.74
C ALA A 3 -0.38 -12.41 5.64
N THR A 4 0.11 -12.34 4.41
CA THR A 4 -0.65 -11.89 3.24
C THR A 4 -1.85 -12.80 2.96
N ALA A 5 -1.70 -14.12 3.11
CA ALA A 5 -2.81 -15.06 2.97
C ALA A 5 -3.90 -14.80 4.02
N TYR A 6 -3.54 -14.64 5.31
CA TYR A 6 -4.51 -14.29 6.35
C TYR A 6 -5.29 -13.00 5.99
N LYS A 7 -4.59 -11.97 5.50
CA LYS A 7 -5.23 -10.73 5.03
C LYS A 7 -6.22 -11.01 3.88
N SER A 8 -5.79 -11.72 2.84
CA SER A 8 -6.63 -12.06 1.68
C SER A 8 -7.87 -12.90 2.03
N PHE A 9 -7.85 -13.65 3.13
CA PHE A 9 -9.00 -14.40 3.64
C PHE A 9 -9.86 -13.60 4.65
N GLY A 10 -9.61 -12.30 4.82
CA GLY A 10 -10.37 -11.42 5.72
C GLY A 10 -9.96 -11.52 7.20
N TYR A 11 -8.93 -12.30 7.53
CA TYR A 11 -8.39 -12.43 8.88
C TYR A 11 -7.29 -11.39 9.12
N VAL A 12 -7.58 -10.12 8.83
CA VAL A 12 -6.59 -9.05 8.84
C VAL A 12 -5.96 -8.84 10.23
N GLY A 13 -6.74 -8.96 11.32
CA GLY A 13 -6.22 -8.87 12.69
C GLY A 13 -5.16 -9.93 13.00
N ASN A 14 -5.29 -11.13 12.43
CA ASN A 14 -4.30 -12.20 12.55
C ASN A 14 -3.05 -11.95 11.71
N SER A 15 -3.15 -11.15 10.64
CA SER A 15 -2.03 -10.85 9.75
C SER A 15 -0.99 -9.91 10.39
N ILE A 16 -1.45 -8.93 11.17
CA ILE A 16 -0.60 -7.89 11.79
C ILE A 16 0.55 -8.49 12.65
N PRO A 17 0.30 -9.38 13.62
CA PRO A 17 1.39 -9.95 14.42
C PRO A 17 2.35 -10.82 13.60
N LEU A 18 1.90 -11.39 12.48
CA LEU A 18 2.76 -12.15 11.58
C LEU A 18 3.68 -11.22 10.77
N TYR A 19 3.17 -10.08 10.31
CA TYR A 19 3.99 -9.08 9.66
C TYR A 19 5.03 -8.47 10.61
N GLU A 20 4.66 -8.20 11.87
CA GLU A 20 5.60 -7.71 12.88
C GLU A 20 6.76 -8.68 13.13
N LYS A 21 6.48 -9.99 13.18
CA LYS A 21 7.52 -11.02 13.24
C LYS A 21 8.41 -11.03 12.00
N ALA A 22 7.82 -10.94 10.81
CA ALA A 22 8.57 -10.86 9.56
C ALA A 22 9.47 -9.62 9.51
N LYS A 23 8.98 -8.46 9.97
CA LYS A 23 9.73 -7.21 10.05
C LYS A 23 10.96 -7.34 10.93
N ALA A 24 10.83 -7.97 12.09
CA ALA A 24 11.96 -8.18 12.99
C ALA A 24 13.07 -9.04 12.34
N ILE A 25 12.68 -10.09 11.61
CA ILE A 25 13.63 -10.95 10.87
C ILE A 25 14.25 -10.15 9.72
N TYR A 26 13.44 -9.47 8.93
CA TYR A 26 13.92 -8.75 7.75
C TYR A 26 14.90 -7.64 8.12
N LYS A 27 14.60 -6.86 9.16
CA LYS A 27 15.51 -5.82 9.64
C LYS A 27 16.83 -6.35 10.22
N ARG A 28 16.87 -7.61 10.64
CA ARG A 28 18.07 -8.27 11.18
C ARG A 28 18.92 -8.88 10.07
N ASP A 29 18.27 -9.49 9.08
CA ASP A 29 18.91 -10.44 8.18
C ASP A 29 19.00 -9.95 6.72
N LEU A 30 18.21 -8.96 6.31
CA LEU A 30 18.24 -8.46 4.93
C LEU A 30 19.28 -7.36 4.73
N GLU A 31 19.85 -7.35 3.54
CA GLU A 31 20.71 -6.26 3.07
C GLU A 31 19.90 -4.99 2.80
N GLU A 32 20.58 -3.84 2.77
CA GLU A 32 19.95 -2.52 2.64
C GLU A 32 19.11 -2.36 1.35
N LYS A 33 19.48 -3.09 0.29
CA LYS A 33 18.83 -3.03 -1.03
C LYS A 33 17.90 -4.20 -1.32
N ASP A 34 17.49 -4.95 -0.30
CA ASP A 34 16.55 -6.05 -0.48
C ASP A 34 15.11 -5.54 -0.60
N ASP A 35 14.46 -5.84 -1.74
CA ASP A 35 13.11 -5.37 -2.10
C ASP A 35 11.99 -5.97 -1.23
N ARG A 36 12.28 -7.04 -0.50
CA ARG A 36 11.30 -7.68 0.39
C ARG A 36 10.93 -6.80 1.57
N LEU A 37 11.84 -5.92 2.01
CA LEU A 37 11.56 -5.00 3.12
C LEU A 37 10.55 -3.90 2.75
N PRO A 38 10.71 -3.13 1.66
CA PRO A 38 9.68 -2.18 1.23
C PRO A 38 8.35 -2.87 0.88
N ALA A 39 8.39 -4.05 0.24
CA ALA A 39 7.18 -4.83 -0.03
C ALA A 39 6.46 -5.25 1.27
N LEU A 40 7.21 -5.61 2.32
CA LEU A 40 6.66 -5.90 3.64
C LEU A 40 5.99 -4.66 4.25
N TYR A 41 6.66 -3.51 4.22
CA TYR A 41 6.09 -2.27 4.77
C TYR A 41 4.79 -1.87 4.07
N ASN A 42 4.74 -1.94 2.73
CA ASN A 42 3.53 -1.63 1.98
C ASN A 42 2.37 -2.59 2.37
N ASN A 43 2.66 -3.90 2.49
CA ASN A 43 1.67 -4.88 2.94
C ASN A 43 1.18 -4.65 4.38
N MET A 44 2.07 -4.22 5.28
CA MET A 44 1.72 -3.86 6.65
C MET A 44 0.80 -2.64 6.70
N ALA A 45 1.10 -1.61 5.90
CA ALA A 45 0.29 -0.41 5.83
C ALA A 45 -1.14 -0.71 5.37
N LEU A 46 -1.28 -1.51 4.30
CA LEU A 46 -2.59 -1.96 3.83
C LEU A 46 -3.36 -2.76 4.90
N ALA A 47 -2.69 -3.66 5.61
CA ALA A 47 -3.32 -4.44 6.67
C ALA A 47 -3.80 -3.56 7.83
N LEU A 48 -3.04 -2.52 8.18
CA LEU A 48 -3.44 -1.56 9.23
C LEU A 48 -4.62 -0.71 8.79
N MET A 49 -4.64 -0.22 7.54
CA MET A 49 -5.78 0.48 6.98
C MET A 49 -7.04 -0.39 6.97
N GLU A 50 -6.94 -1.61 6.44
CA GLU A 50 -8.06 -2.54 6.38
C GLU A 50 -8.57 -2.87 7.79
N TYR A 51 -7.67 -3.10 8.74
CA TYR A 51 -8.03 -3.34 10.14
C TYR A 51 -8.77 -2.13 10.74
N SER A 52 -8.29 -0.90 10.52
CA SER A 52 -8.95 0.34 10.96
C SER A 52 -10.38 0.49 10.45
N LEU A 53 -10.64 0.08 9.21
CA LEU A 53 -11.97 0.19 8.60
C LEU A 53 -12.96 -0.84 9.17
N ILE A 54 -12.47 -2.02 9.58
CA ILE A 54 -13.34 -3.08 10.13
C ILE A 54 -13.45 -3.06 11.65
N THR A 55 -12.55 -2.37 12.37
CA THR A 55 -12.65 -2.15 13.81
C THR A 55 -13.12 -0.71 14.09
N PRO A 56 -14.44 -0.45 14.09
CA PRO A 56 -14.93 0.84 14.55
C PRO A 56 -14.52 1.06 16.01
N GLU A 57 -14.34 2.32 16.39
CA GLU A 57 -13.95 2.72 17.75
C GLU A 57 -14.80 2.01 18.81
N ILE A 58 -14.15 1.46 19.84
CA ILE A 58 -14.88 0.95 21.00
C ILE A 58 -15.32 2.17 21.81
N ASN A 59 -16.57 2.59 21.63
CA ASN A 59 -17.20 3.66 22.40
C ASN A 59 -17.20 3.29 23.90
N ALA A 60 -16.62 4.15 24.74
CA ALA A 60 -16.76 4.43 26.19
C ALA A 60 -17.55 3.48 27.15
N SER A 61 -17.74 2.21 26.83
CA SER A 61 -18.56 1.23 27.56
C SER A 61 -17.76 0.02 28.04
N GLY A 62 -16.43 0.07 27.88
CA GLY A 62 -15.50 -0.58 28.82
C GLY A 62 -15.62 -2.10 28.93
N LYS A 63 -15.68 -2.84 27.82
CA LYS A 63 -15.39 -4.28 27.84
C LYS A 63 -14.39 -4.66 26.76
N GLN A 64 -13.12 -4.56 27.15
CA GLN A 64 -11.97 -5.13 26.48
C GLN A 64 -11.93 -6.64 26.78
N LYS A 65 -11.79 -7.49 25.77
CA LYS A 65 -11.40 -8.89 26.00
C LYS A 65 -9.88 -8.95 26.04
N ASP A 66 -9.38 -9.43 27.16
CA ASP A 66 -7.97 -9.59 27.49
C ASP A 66 -7.19 -10.36 26.41
N ASN A 67 -6.09 -9.77 25.95
CA ASN A 67 -4.77 -10.41 25.82
C ASN A 67 -3.77 -9.42 25.19
N ASP A 68 -2.86 -8.95 26.05
CA ASP A 68 -1.52 -8.40 25.85
C ASP A 68 -0.98 -8.26 24.41
N LEU A 69 -0.71 -7.00 24.05
CA LEU A 69 0.38 -6.43 23.20
C LEU A 69 -0.06 -5.25 22.30
N ILE A 70 -1.34 -4.88 22.28
CA ILE A 70 -1.82 -3.75 21.45
C ILE A 70 -2.15 -2.54 22.33
N GLY A 71 -1.11 -1.98 22.97
CA GLY A 71 -1.22 -0.83 23.87
C GLY A 71 -1.38 0.54 23.19
N LYS A 72 -1.92 0.63 21.97
CA LYS A 72 -2.29 1.87 21.26
C LYS A 72 -3.51 1.68 20.34
N SER A 73 -4.44 0.82 20.72
CA SER A 73 -5.54 0.34 19.86
C SER A 73 -6.65 1.39 19.69
N GLY A 74 -6.44 2.35 18.78
CA GLY A 74 -7.49 3.17 18.18
C GLY A 74 -7.34 3.13 16.65
N SER A 75 -8.47 3.22 15.93
CA SER A 75 -8.48 3.26 14.45
C SER A 75 -7.54 4.35 13.91
N GLU A 76 -7.50 5.51 14.58
CA GLU A 76 -6.60 6.62 14.27
C GLU A 76 -5.10 6.26 14.37
N CYS A 77 -4.69 5.52 15.41
CA CYS A 77 -3.30 5.11 15.57
C CYS A 77 -2.85 4.17 14.44
N ASN A 78 -3.73 3.29 13.98
CA ASN A 78 -3.43 2.37 12.88
C ASN A 78 -3.29 3.11 11.54
N ILE A 79 -4.10 4.15 11.28
CA ILE A 79 -3.98 4.99 10.09
C ILE A 79 -2.66 5.77 10.08
N ILE A 80 -2.25 6.32 11.25
CA ILE A 80 -0.94 6.96 11.40
C ILE A 80 0.19 5.96 11.12
N CYS A 81 0.14 4.76 11.71
CA CYS A 81 1.13 3.73 11.45
C CYS A 81 1.16 3.29 9.98
N ALA A 82 0.00 3.19 9.31
CA ALA A 82 -0.06 2.88 7.89
C ALA A 82 0.66 3.93 7.04
N GLN A 83 0.43 5.22 7.34
CA GLN A 83 1.13 6.32 6.68
C GLN A 83 2.66 6.17 6.82
N GLU A 84 3.15 5.98 8.05
CA GLU A 84 4.58 5.82 8.28
C GLU A 84 5.19 4.63 7.51
N TYR A 85 4.44 3.54 7.37
CA TYR A 85 4.91 2.36 6.65
C TYR A 85 4.94 2.57 5.14
N PHE A 86 3.96 3.25 4.54
CA PHE A 86 4.07 3.64 3.13
C PHE A 86 5.25 4.58 2.89
N GLU A 87 5.46 5.57 3.77
CA GLU A 87 6.60 6.49 3.67
C GLU A 87 7.93 5.73 3.79
N LYS A 88 8.05 4.76 4.71
CA LYS A 88 9.23 3.89 4.83
C LYS A 88 9.44 3.05 3.57
N ALA A 89 8.39 2.46 3.02
CA ALA A 89 8.47 1.69 1.77
C ALA A 89 8.98 2.57 0.62
N LEU A 90 8.35 3.73 0.41
CA LEU A 90 8.68 4.65 -0.66
C LEU A 90 10.11 5.19 -0.56
N ASN A 91 10.57 5.49 0.66
CA ASN A 91 11.94 5.95 0.91
C ASN A 91 13.01 4.92 0.56
N LEU A 92 12.73 3.63 0.78
CA LEU A 92 13.64 2.55 0.38
C LEU A 92 13.62 2.35 -1.13
N LEU A 93 12.43 2.23 -1.73
CA LEU A 93 12.27 2.02 -3.17
C LEU A 93 12.98 3.10 -3.99
N LYS A 94 12.87 4.38 -3.59
CA LYS A 94 13.54 5.51 -4.27
C LYS A 94 15.08 5.42 -4.30
N ARG A 95 15.69 4.60 -3.46
CA ARG A 95 17.15 4.39 -3.39
C ARG A 95 17.60 3.16 -4.18
N MET A 96 16.66 2.40 -4.72
CA MET A 96 16.86 1.16 -5.45
C MET A 96 16.61 1.40 -6.94
N GLU A 97 17.34 0.68 -7.78
CA GLU A 97 17.14 0.71 -9.23
C GLU A 97 15.94 -0.15 -9.63
N SER A 98 15.29 0.22 -10.74
CA SER A 98 14.20 -0.57 -11.36
C SER A 98 12.99 -0.84 -10.46
N THR A 99 12.66 0.09 -9.56
CA THR A 99 11.53 -0.03 -8.62
C THR A 99 10.32 0.85 -8.96
N GLU A 100 10.25 1.37 -10.19
CA GLU A 100 9.20 2.28 -10.64
C GLU A 100 7.80 1.69 -10.44
N SER A 101 7.65 0.40 -10.72
CA SER A 101 6.41 -0.36 -10.53
C SER A 101 5.95 -0.38 -9.06
N GLU A 102 6.85 -0.69 -8.15
CA GLU A 102 6.59 -0.76 -6.70
C GLU A 102 6.30 0.62 -6.12
N GLN A 103 7.00 1.66 -6.61
CA GLN A 103 6.73 3.04 -6.23
C GLN A 103 5.32 3.47 -6.69
N ALA A 104 4.92 3.11 -7.92
CA ALA A 104 3.59 3.41 -8.44
C ALA A 104 2.47 2.77 -7.60
N ILE A 105 2.61 1.48 -7.25
CA ILE A 105 1.68 0.79 -6.34
C ILE A 105 1.62 1.52 -4.99
N THR A 106 2.77 1.91 -4.44
CA THR A 106 2.84 2.60 -3.15
C THR A 106 2.12 3.94 -3.19
N TYR A 107 2.28 4.72 -4.26
CA TYR A 107 1.55 5.98 -4.43
C TYR A 107 0.04 5.78 -4.49
N LEU A 108 -0.45 4.79 -5.24
CA LEU A 108 -1.89 4.52 -5.31
C LEU A 108 -2.46 4.04 -3.98
N ASN A 109 -1.72 3.22 -3.22
CA ASN A 109 -2.14 2.84 -1.87
C ASN A 109 -2.16 4.05 -0.91
N MET A 110 -1.25 5.02 -1.10
CA MET A 110 -1.29 6.28 -0.36
C MET A 110 -2.45 7.20 -0.78
N SER A 111 -2.96 7.10 -2.02
CA SER A 111 -4.21 7.76 -2.43
C SER A 111 -5.39 7.21 -1.65
N ASP A 112 -5.50 5.89 -1.52
CA ASP A 112 -6.54 5.24 -0.71
C ASP A 112 -6.43 5.66 0.77
N LEU A 113 -5.20 5.78 1.29
CA LEU A 113 -4.97 6.29 2.65
C LEU A 113 -5.43 7.75 2.80
N ALA A 114 -5.14 8.61 1.82
CA ALA A 114 -5.57 10.00 1.84
C ALA A 114 -7.10 10.10 1.86
N TYR A 115 -7.77 9.29 1.03
CA TYR A 115 -9.23 9.19 1.02
C TYR A 115 -9.78 8.77 2.39
N VAL A 116 -9.23 7.70 2.99
CA VAL A 116 -9.66 7.20 4.30
C VAL A 116 -9.44 8.24 5.40
N LYS A 117 -8.32 8.97 5.36
CA LYS A 117 -7.93 9.91 6.42
C LYS A 117 -8.67 11.24 6.35
N LEU A 118 -8.95 11.73 5.15
CA LEU A 118 -9.42 13.11 4.93
C LEU A 118 -10.84 13.19 4.35
N GLY A 119 -11.36 12.09 3.79
CA GLY A 119 -12.60 12.09 3.02
C GLY A 119 -12.40 12.58 1.58
N PRO A 120 -13.41 12.42 0.72
CA PRO A 120 -13.30 12.65 -0.73
C PRO A 120 -12.88 14.07 -1.10
N GLU A 121 -13.50 15.09 -0.51
CA GLU A 121 -13.26 16.49 -0.90
C GLU A 121 -11.88 16.98 -0.46
N ALA A 122 -11.46 16.65 0.77
CA ALA A 122 -10.18 17.14 1.30
C ALA A 122 -8.96 16.34 0.79
N SER A 123 -9.17 15.15 0.24
CA SER A 123 -8.10 14.32 -0.32
C SER A 123 -7.85 14.53 -1.81
N GLU A 124 -8.75 15.22 -2.53
CA GLU A 124 -8.75 15.34 -3.99
C GLU A 124 -7.37 15.72 -4.57
N SER A 125 -6.77 16.82 -4.10
CA SER A 125 -5.47 17.28 -4.60
C SER A 125 -4.31 16.31 -4.29
N ILE A 126 -4.39 15.60 -3.15
CA ILE A 126 -3.36 14.60 -2.78
C ILE A 126 -3.50 13.36 -3.66
N ILE A 127 -4.74 12.91 -3.90
CA ILE A 127 -5.05 11.79 -4.78
C ILE A 127 -4.57 12.11 -6.20
N GLU A 128 -4.84 13.32 -6.71
CA GLU A 128 -4.36 13.77 -8.00
C GLU A 128 -2.84 13.69 -8.11
N GLU A 129 -2.12 14.27 -7.14
CA GLU A 129 -0.66 14.25 -7.11
C GLU A 129 -0.10 12.82 -7.12
N TYR A 130 -0.69 11.91 -6.32
CA TYR A 130 -0.23 10.53 -6.22
C TYR A 130 -0.59 9.68 -7.44
N VAL A 131 -1.78 9.86 -8.01
CA VAL A 131 -2.18 9.19 -9.26
C VAL A 131 -1.28 9.63 -10.41
N GLU A 132 -0.97 10.93 -10.53
CA GLU A 132 -0.04 11.42 -11.55
C GLU A 132 1.36 10.85 -11.38
N LYS A 133 1.88 10.79 -10.15
CA LYS A 133 3.18 10.19 -9.85
C LYS A 133 3.20 8.72 -10.22
N ALA A 134 2.16 7.97 -9.84
CA ALA A 134 2.05 6.55 -10.18
C ALA A 134 2.00 6.35 -11.70
N PHE A 135 1.23 7.17 -12.42
CA PHE A 135 1.13 7.08 -13.87
C PHE A 135 2.49 7.31 -14.56
N LYS A 136 3.21 8.39 -14.21
CA LYS A 136 4.54 8.69 -14.78
C LYS A 136 5.56 7.58 -14.51
N LEU A 137 5.51 6.97 -13.32
CA LEU A 137 6.35 5.83 -12.98
C LEU A 137 6.02 4.58 -13.82
N LEU A 138 4.74 4.32 -14.08
CA LEU A 138 4.32 3.21 -14.94
C LEU A 138 4.73 3.44 -16.40
N GLU A 139 4.64 4.68 -16.92
CA GLU A 139 5.15 5.03 -18.25
C GLU A 139 6.67 4.81 -18.35
N LYS A 140 7.42 5.20 -17.32
CA LYS A 140 8.85 4.93 -17.25
C LYS A 140 9.15 3.43 -17.21
N SER A 141 8.46 2.68 -16.34
CA SER A 141 8.59 1.22 -16.23
C SER A 141 8.33 0.52 -17.57
N HIS A 142 7.33 0.97 -18.32
CA HIS A 142 7.07 0.51 -19.68
C HIS A 142 8.21 0.84 -20.65
N GLY A 143 8.68 2.09 -20.68
CA GLY A 143 9.76 2.53 -21.55
C GLY A 143 11.09 1.81 -21.30
N ASP A 144 11.34 1.43 -20.06
CA ASP A 144 12.51 0.63 -19.65
C ASP A 144 12.36 -0.88 -19.97
N ASN A 145 11.24 -1.28 -20.60
CA ASN A 145 10.88 -2.68 -20.87
C ASN A 145 10.89 -3.57 -19.61
N ASN A 146 10.50 -3.00 -18.46
CA ASN A 146 10.46 -3.75 -17.21
C ASN A 146 9.46 -4.91 -17.33
N PRO A 147 9.88 -6.18 -17.09
CA PRO A 147 9.01 -7.34 -17.23
C PRO A 147 7.79 -7.30 -16.30
N ASP A 148 7.87 -6.58 -15.18
CA ASP A 148 6.78 -6.47 -14.21
C ASP A 148 5.77 -5.37 -14.57
N PHE A 149 6.04 -4.54 -15.59
CA PHE A 149 5.17 -3.45 -16.01
C PHE A 149 3.74 -3.94 -16.23
N ARG A 150 3.55 -5.00 -17.03
CA ARG A 150 2.21 -5.47 -17.40
C ARG A 150 1.39 -5.85 -16.16
N MET A 151 1.94 -6.73 -15.33
CA MET A 151 1.26 -7.20 -14.11
C MET A 151 0.95 -6.03 -13.16
N THR A 152 1.85 -5.05 -13.08
CA THR A 152 1.68 -3.89 -12.23
C THR A 152 0.60 -2.95 -12.77
N ALA A 153 0.66 -2.61 -14.05
CA ALA A 153 -0.32 -1.78 -14.73
C ALA A 153 -1.73 -2.39 -14.63
N GLU A 154 -1.88 -3.71 -14.79
CA GLU A 154 -3.17 -4.41 -14.62
C GLU A 154 -3.77 -4.21 -13.21
N LYS A 155 -2.93 -4.13 -12.16
CA LYS A 155 -3.38 -3.85 -10.78
C LYS A 155 -3.71 -2.37 -10.56
N CYS A 156 -2.96 -1.47 -11.19
CA CYS A 156 -3.10 -0.03 -11.00
C CYS A 156 -4.30 0.57 -11.77
N ILE A 157 -4.58 0.06 -12.98
CA ILE A 157 -5.69 0.54 -13.83
C ILE A 157 -7.04 0.66 -13.10
N PRO A 158 -7.54 -0.35 -12.35
CA PRO A 158 -8.82 -0.23 -11.66
C PRO A 158 -8.82 0.86 -10.58
N VAL A 159 -7.70 1.08 -9.87
CA VAL A 159 -7.59 2.14 -8.85
C VAL A 159 -7.57 3.52 -9.52
N ILE A 160 -6.83 3.68 -10.61
CA ILE A 160 -6.81 4.92 -11.40
C ILE A 160 -8.21 5.25 -11.94
N ARG A 161 -8.97 4.24 -12.40
CA ARG A 161 -10.37 4.41 -12.82
C ARG A 161 -11.29 4.76 -11.66
N HIS A 162 -11.07 4.18 -10.48
CA HIS A 162 -11.88 4.46 -9.29
C HIS A 162 -11.87 5.95 -8.95
N TYR A 163 -10.72 6.61 -9.09
CA TYR A 163 -10.57 8.06 -8.90
C TYR A 163 -10.93 8.92 -10.12
N GLY A 164 -11.47 8.32 -11.20
CA GLY A 164 -11.98 9.06 -12.36
C GLY A 164 -10.95 9.40 -13.44
N TYR A 165 -9.69 8.96 -13.31
CA TYR A 165 -8.62 9.23 -14.28
C TYR A 165 -8.66 8.26 -15.48
N PHE A 166 -9.82 8.18 -16.15
CA PHE A 166 -10.07 7.22 -17.23
C PHE A 166 -9.11 7.34 -18.42
N ALA A 167 -8.67 8.54 -18.76
CA ALA A 167 -7.72 8.76 -19.85
C ALA A 167 -6.37 8.10 -19.57
N MET A 168 -5.82 8.29 -18.36
CA MET A 168 -4.57 7.64 -17.92
C MET A 168 -4.73 6.11 -17.90
N ALA A 169 -5.83 5.61 -17.33
CA ALA A 169 -6.11 4.18 -17.28
C ALA A 169 -6.23 3.54 -18.68
N ASN A 170 -6.86 4.23 -19.64
CA ASN A 170 -6.95 3.77 -21.02
C ASN A 170 -5.58 3.77 -21.70
N SER A 171 -4.74 4.79 -21.46
CA SER A 171 -3.37 4.84 -21.98
C SER A 171 -2.55 3.62 -21.55
N LEU A 172 -2.57 3.29 -20.25
CA LEU A 172 -1.90 2.09 -19.72
C LEU A 172 -2.45 0.79 -20.34
N GLN A 173 -3.77 0.72 -20.56
CA GLN A 173 -4.41 -0.43 -21.19
C GLN A 173 -3.92 -0.65 -22.62
N GLU A 174 -3.69 0.42 -23.38
CA GLU A 174 -3.12 0.33 -24.73
C GLU A 174 -1.64 -0.06 -24.70
N MET A 175 -0.85 0.49 -23.76
CA MET A 175 0.57 0.09 -23.57
C MET A 175 0.73 -1.41 -23.31
N ILE A 176 -0.18 -2.02 -22.53
CA ILE A 176 -0.19 -3.47 -22.29
C ILE A 176 -0.40 -4.26 -23.58
N LYS A 177 -1.27 -3.79 -24.49
CA LYS A 177 -1.63 -4.52 -25.72
C LYS A 177 -0.51 -4.53 -26.75
N VAL A 178 0.29 -3.47 -26.79
CA VAL A 178 1.41 -3.33 -27.75
C VAL A 178 2.54 -4.34 -27.47
N ASN A 179 2.63 -4.86 -26.24
CA ASN A 179 3.65 -5.81 -25.80
C ASN A 179 3.18 -7.29 -25.81
N MET A 180 2.11 -7.64 -26.53
CA MET A 180 1.64 -9.02 -26.76
C MET A 180 1.96 -9.48 -28.18
#